data_AF-A0A7X4YH12-F1
#
_entry.id   AF-A0A7X4YH12-F1
#
_cell.length_a   1.000
_cell.length_b   1.000
_cell.length_c   1.000
_cell.angle_alpha   90.00
_cell.angle_beta   90.00
_cell.angle_gamma   90.00
#
_symmetry.space_group_name_H-M   'P 1'
#
loop_
_entity.id
_entity.type
_entity.pdbx_description
1 polymer ?
#
loop_
_entity_poly.entity_id
_entity_poly.type
_entity_poly.pdbx_seq_one_letter_code
_entity_poly.pdbx_strand_id
1 'polypeptide(L)'
;MSLGAGSAHMLALGADGSVWAWGRNSLGQLGDDTTTNRSIPVQVLGLSDVVALDGGGNFSVALRSDGSVWAWGDNWIGQLGDGTTVSRSSPVQVLGLTDVVAVAAADYHALALRSDGTVWGWGYNYSGQLGDDSISFRPTPARIEGLTEVMALSADGLHSLALRLDGTVQAWGDIHGEYLSGGPSVIQYFPTPVPGLTNVVTLVAGGHHALVLRSDGTVWGWGLNNNGQLGDGTRFERPAPVRSTGLLGTALLAAGKYHSLALRTSGSVSGWGSNYMGAVGDGTARIIARPVRVP
;
A
#
# COMPACT_ATOMS: atom_id res chain seq x y z
N MET A 1 3.43 17.12 -6.61
CA MET A 1 4.62 16.37 -6.13
C MET A 1 4.13 15.35 -5.13
N SER A 2 4.44 14.09 -5.34
CA SER A 2 4.11 12.97 -4.45
C SER A 2 5.33 12.06 -4.31
N LEU A 3 5.31 11.21 -3.28
CA LEU A 3 6.33 10.21 -3.03
C LEU A 3 5.67 8.82 -3.05
N GLY A 4 6.43 7.83 -3.50
CA GLY A 4 6.12 6.41 -3.35
C GLY A 4 7.33 5.73 -2.74
N ALA A 5 7.10 4.68 -1.96
CA ALA A 5 8.16 3.97 -1.27
C ALA A 5 7.97 2.48 -1.49
N GLY A 6 9.00 1.80 -2.02
CA GLY A 6 9.08 0.35 -1.94
C GLY A 6 9.80 -0.11 -0.68
N SER A 7 10.12 -1.40 -0.59
CA SER A 7 10.80 -1.94 0.60
C SER A 7 12.20 -1.34 0.84
N ALA A 8 12.91 -0.97 -0.23
CA ALA A 8 14.28 -0.44 -0.13
C ALA A 8 14.64 0.58 -1.23
N HIS A 9 13.62 1.11 -1.92
CA HIS A 9 13.77 2.16 -2.92
C HIS A 9 12.67 3.21 -2.74
N MET A 10 12.93 4.40 -3.27
CA MET A 10 12.04 5.54 -3.20
C MET A 10 11.75 6.03 -4.61
N LEU A 11 10.55 6.58 -4.77
CA LEU A 11 10.06 7.21 -5.99
C LEU A 11 9.58 8.62 -5.65
N ALA A 12 9.81 9.57 -6.56
CA ALA A 12 9.28 10.92 -6.47
C ALA A 12 8.67 11.36 -7.79
N LEU A 13 7.50 12.00 -7.70
CA LEU A 13 6.80 12.59 -8.82
C LEU A 13 7.05 14.09 -8.89
N GLY A 14 7.71 14.54 -9.94
CA GLY A 14 7.88 15.94 -10.30
C GLY A 14 6.55 16.62 -10.62
N ALA A 15 6.50 17.95 -10.46
CA ALA A 15 5.30 18.73 -10.80
C ALA A 15 5.00 18.75 -12.32
N ASP A 16 6.00 18.43 -13.13
CA ASP A 16 5.96 18.29 -14.58
C ASP A 16 5.62 16.86 -15.05
N GLY A 17 5.29 15.95 -14.13
CA GLY A 17 5.01 14.55 -14.44
C GLY A 17 6.26 13.68 -14.64
N SER A 18 7.47 14.21 -14.37
CA SER A 18 8.71 13.42 -14.37
C SER A 18 8.79 12.49 -13.15
N VAL A 19 9.40 11.32 -13.32
CA VAL A 19 9.60 10.35 -12.22
C VAL A 19 11.09 10.24 -11.89
N TRP A 20 11.39 10.22 -10.60
CA TRP A 20 12.73 10.09 -10.06
C TRP A 20 12.78 8.93 -9.06
N ALA A 21 13.88 8.18 -9.04
CA ALA A 21 14.05 7.02 -8.18
C ALA A 21 15.43 6.99 -7.52
N TRP A 22 15.52 6.43 -6.31
CA TRP A 22 16.79 6.13 -5.64
C TRP A 22 16.65 4.97 -4.66
N GLY A 23 17.78 4.42 -4.21
CA GLY A 23 17.88 3.30 -3.29
C GLY A 23 18.41 2.03 -3.96
N ARG A 24 17.88 0.88 -3.53
CA ARG A 24 18.23 -0.43 -4.07
C ARG A 24 17.72 -0.60 -5.50
N ASN A 25 18.52 -1.23 -6.37
CA ASN A 25 18.19 -1.47 -7.79
C ASN A 25 18.54 -2.88 -8.28
N SER A 26 18.74 -3.86 -7.39
CA SER A 26 19.23 -5.19 -7.78
C SER A 26 18.31 -5.95 -8.77
N LEU A 27 17.05 -5.53 -8.89
CA LEU A 27 16.05 -6.11 -9.78
C LEU A 27 15.50 -5.10 -10.81
N GLY A 28 16.14 -3.93 -10.94
CA GLY A 28 15.74 -2.88 -11.88
C GLY A 28 14.63 -1.97 -11.38
N GLN A 29 14.28 -2.00 -10.09
CA GLN A 29 13.18 -1.22 -9.49
C GLN A 29 13.34 0.31 -9.59
N LEU A 30 14.52 0.82 -9.96
CA LEU A 30 14.73 2.24 -10.23
C LEU A 30 14.38 2.65 -11.65
N GLY A 31 14.22 1.73 -12.59
CA GLY A 31 13.75 2.05 -13.95
C GLY A 31 14.74 2.86 -14.79
N ASP A 32 16.03 2.87 -14.43
CA ASP A 32 17.09 3.67 -15.06
C ASP A 32 17.92 2.91 -16.09
N ASP A 33 17.35 1.84 -16.68
CA ASP A 33 18.03 0.89 -17.58
C ASP A 33 19.22 0.15 -16.95
N THR A 34 19.37 0.21 -15.62
CA THR A 34 20.43 -0.48 -14.89
C THR A 34 19.89 -1.35 -13.78
N THR A 35 20.78 -2.12 -13.17
CA THR A 35 20.55 -2.82 -11.89
C THR A 35 21.47 -2.31 -10.77
N THR A 36 21.98 -1.08 -10.93
CA THR A 36 22.94 -0.47 -9.99
C THR A 36 22.22 0.41 -8.98
N ASN A 37 22.50 0.20 -7.69
CA ASN A 37 21.94 1.02 -6.61
C ASN A 37 22.31 2.51 -6.79
N ARG A 38 21.40 3.41 -6.41
CA ARG A 38 21.62 4.85 -6.47
C ARG A 38 21.41 5.47 -5.09
N SER A 39 22.39 6.17 -4.57
CA SER A 39 22.24 6.93 -3.31
C SER A 39 21.68 8.35 -3.53
N ILE A 40 21.55 8.76 -4.78
CA ILE A 40 20.97 10.05 -5.21
C ILE A 40 19.87 9.79 -6.23
N PRO A 41 18.86 10.68 -6.33
CA PRO A 41 17.79 10.57 -7.32
C PRO A 41 18.34 10.46 -8.76
N VAL A 42 17.85 9.49 -9.50
CA VAL A 42 18.02 9.34 -10.96
C VAL A 42 16.66 9.45 -11.63
N GLN A 43 16.59 10.06 -12.81
CA GLN A 43 15.34 10.16 -13.56
C GLN A 43 15.00 8.82 -14.22
N VAL A 44 13.74 8.41 -14.14
CA VAL A 44 13.19 7.27 -14.89
C VAL A 44 12.83 7.76 -16.29
N LEU A 45 13.52 7.25 -17.29
CA LEU A 45 13.31 7.65 -18.69
C LEU A 45 12.17 6.85 -19.32
N GLY A 46 11.62 7.35 -20.43
CA GLY A 46 10.53 6.69 -21.16
C GLY A 46 9.14 6.84 -20.54
N LEU A 47 9.00 7.59 -19.45
CA LEU A 47 7.73 7.98 -18.85
C LEU A 47 7.56 9.50 -18.85
N SER A 48 6.33 9.93 -19.10
CA SER A 48 5.87 11.32 -19.04
C SER A 48 4.41 11.36 -18.62
N ASP A 49 3.94 12.53 -18.20
CA ASP A 49 2.56 12.76 -17.77
C ASP A 49 2.10 11.84 -16.64
N VAL A 50 3.02 11.46 -15.75
CA VAL A 50 2.70 10.63 -14.58
C VAL A 50 1.91 11.48 -13.58
N VAL A 51 0.83 10.90 -13.05
CA VAL A 51 -0.06 11.57 -12.08
C VAL A 51 -0.10 10.86 -10.73
N ALA A 52 0.25 9.58 -10.69
CA ALA A 52 0.44 8.82 -9.46
C ALA A 52 1.52 7.76 -9.64
N LEU A 53 2.15 7.37 -8.54
CA LEU A 53 3.14 6.31 -8.50
C LEU A 53 3.06 5.59 -7.16
N ASP A 54 3.49 4.34 -7.14
CA ASP A 54 3.60 3.56 -5.92
C ASP A 54 4.76 2.55 -6.02
N GLY A 55 5.32 2.17 -4.87
CA GLY A 55 6.46 1.26 -4.77
C GLY A 55 6.05 -0.06 -4.15
N GLY A 56 6.24 -1.17 -4.87
CA GLY A 56 6.11 -2.49 -4.28
C GLY A 56 7.40 -2.97 -3.60
N GLY A 57 7.49 -4.24 -3.25
CA GLY A 57 8.65 -4.81 -2.56
C GLY A 57 9.96 -4.59 -3.34
N ASN A 58 9.99 -5.01 -4.60
CA ASN A 58 11.14 -4.80 -5.51
C ASN A 58 10.69 -4.38 -6.92
N PHE A 59 9.53 -3.74 -7.04
CA PHE A 59 9.02 -3.21 -8.30
C PHE A 59 8.36 -1.86 -8.05
N SER A 60 8.00 -1.19 -9.12
CA SER A 60 7.41 0.15 -9.11
C SER A 60 6.27 0.20 -10.10
N VAL A 61 5.24 1.00 -9.79
CA VAL A 61 4.12 1.27 -10.68
C VAL A 61 3.91 2.76 -10.85
N ALA A 62 3.49 3.18 -12.05
CA ALA A 62 3.14 4.54 -12.37
C ALA A 62 1.81 4.58 -13.14
N LEU A 63 0.97 5.54 -12.79
CA LEU A 63 -0.25 5.89 -13.50
C LEU A 63 -0.01 7.17 -14.29
N ARG A 64 -0.29 7.13 -15.60
CA ARG A 64 -0.26 8.31 -16.47
C ARG A 64 -1.63 8.98 -16.52
N SER A 65 -1.65 10.26 -16.89
CA SER A 65 -2.88 11.07 -17.00
C SER A 65 -3.88 10.55 -18.05
N ASP A 66 -3.42 9.74 -19.01
CA ASP A 66 -4.25 9.07 -20.01
C ASP A 66 -4.93 7.79 -19.49
N GLY A 67 -4.72 7.43 -18.22
CA GLY A 67 -5.28 6.24 -17.58
C GLY A 67 -4.51 4.96 -17.88
N SER A 68 -3.34 5.03 -18.54
CA SER A 68 -2.43 3.89 -18.72
C SER A 68 -1.56 3.66 -17.48
N VAL A 69 -1.29 2.37 -17.19
CA VAL A 69 -0.43 1.96 -16.07
C VAL A 69 0.87 1.37 -16.62
N TRP A 70 1.97 1.72 -15.99
CA TRP A 70 3.31 1.26 -16.31
C TRP A 70 3.98 0.69 -15.07
N ALA A 71 4.80 -0.33 -15.26
CA ALA A 71 5.52 -0.99 -14.18
C ALA A 71 6.96 -1.32 -14.56
N TRP A 72 7.85 -1.45 -13.58
CA TRP A 72 9.23 -1.91 -13.77
C TRP A 72 9.79 -2.50 -12.48
N GLY A 73 10.91 -3.22 -12.59
CA GLY A 73 11.57 -3.94 -11.50
C GLY A 73 11.34 -5.45 -11.57
N ASP A 74 11.19 -6.07 -10.40
CA ASP A 74 10.99 -7.50 -10.25
C ASP A 74 9.68 -7.99 -10.90
N ASN A 75 9.72 -9.16 -11.54
CA ASN A 75 8.56 -9.74 -12.21
C ASN A 75 8.47 -11.27 -12.08
N TRP A 76 9.20 -11.92 -11.18
CA TRP A 76 9.22 -13.40 -11.14
C TRP A 76 7.85 -14.08 -10.99
N ILE A 77 6.87 -13.34 -10.47
CA ILE A 77 5.50 -13.78 -10.21
C ILE A 77 4.47 -12.85 -10.87
N GLY A 78 4.85 -12.17 -11.96
CA GLY A 78 3.92 -11.38 -12.78
C GLY A 78 3.56 -10.00 -12.23
N GLN A 79 4.36 -9.45 -11.31
CA GLN A 79 4.12 -8.18 -10.60
C GLN A 79 4.02 -6.97 -11.56
N LEU A 80 4.61 -7.08 -12.75
CA LEU A 80 4.58 -6.02 -13.76
C LEU A 80 3.33 -6.04 -14.64
N GLY A 81 2.52 -7.11 -14.61
CA GLY A 81 1.27 -7.17 -15.36
C GLY A 81 1.45 -7.12 -16.89
N ASP A 82 2.67 -7.37 -17.40
CA ASP A 82 3.04 -7.28 -18.81
C ASP A 82 2.82 -8.59 -19.60
N GLY A 83 2.13 -9.56 -18.99
CA GLY A 83 1.91 -10.89 -19.55
C GLY A 83 3.11 -11.82 -19.43
N THR A 84 4.21 -11.38 -18.81
CA THR A 84 5.43 -12.17 -18.64
C THR A 84 5.77 -12.36 -17.16
N THR A 85 6.85 -13.10 -16.91
CA THR A 85 7.50 -13.21 -15.60
C THR A 85 8.96 -12.72 -15.64
N VAL A 86 9.27 -11.81 -16.58
CA VAL A 86 10.62 -11.31 -16.84
C VAL A 86 10.76 -9.92 -16.23
N SER A 87 11.73 -9.77 -15.32
CA SER A 87 12.03 -8.49 -14.68
C SER A 87 12.51 -7.45 -15.70
N ARG A 88 12.18 -6.17 -15.46
CA ARG A 88 12.47 -5.06 -16.38
C ARG A 88 13.20 -3.94 -15.65
N SER A 89 14.35 -3.51 -16.15
CA SER A 89 15.06 -2.33 -15.65
C SER A 89 14.53 -1.01 -16.20
N SER A 90 13.44 -1.07 -16.98
CA SER A 90 12.84 0.06 -17.68
C SER A 90 11.32 -0.08 -17.63
N PRO A 91 10.56 1.03 -17.64
CA PRO A 91 9.10 0.99 -17.67
C PRO A 91 8.53 0.14 -18.82
N VAL A 92 7.61 -0.76 -18.48
CA VAL A 92 6.77 -1.51 -19.43
C VAL A 92 5.31 -1.23 -19.15
N GLN A 93 4.48 -1.15 -20.19
CA GLN A 93 3.05 -0.93 -20.03
C GLN A 93 2.35 -2.20 -19.50
N VAL A 94 1.48 -2.02 -18.51
CA VAL A 94 0.60 -3.07 -18.01
C VAL A 94 -0.48 -3.37 -19.06
N LEU A 95 -0.70 -4.65 -19.35
CA LEU A 95 -1.60 -5.06 -20.44
C LEU A 95 -3.08 -5.03 -20.02
N GLY A 96 -3.95 -4.66 -20.96
CA GLY A 96 -5.40 -4.81 -20.82
C GLY A 96 -6.09 -3.87 -19.83
N LEU A 97 -5.37 -2.86 -19.29
CA LEU A 97 -5.93 -1.83 -18.43
C LEU A 97 -6.01 -0.47 -19.12
N THR A 98 -7.16 0.18 -18.97
CA THR A 98 -7.46 1.54 -19.45
C THR A 98 -8.36 2.23 -18.43
N ASP A 99 -8.48 3.55 -18.51
CA ASP A 99 -9.32 4.38 -17.62
C ASP A 99 -8.99 4.22 -16.13
N VAL A 100 -7.73 3.93 -15.80
CA VAL A 100 -7.28 3.80 -14.41
C VAL A 100 -7.20 5.18 -13.76
N VAL A 101 -7.67 5.29 -12.52
CA VAL A 101 -7.67 6.53 -11.73
C VAL A 101 -6.85 6.42 -10.44
N ALA A 102 -6.54 5.21 -9.99
CA ALA A 102 -5.60 4.98 -8.89
C ALA A 102 -4.89 3.64 -9.03
N VAL A 103 -3.68 3.55 -8.47
CA VAL A 103 -2.88 2.33 -8.37
C VAL A 103 -2.41 2.15 -6.94
N ALA A 104 -2.22 0.90 -6.52
CA ALA A 104 -1.58 0.55 -5.25
C ALA A 104 -0.65 -0.65 -5.48
N ALA A 105 0.56 -0.61 -4.91
CA ALA A 105 1.54 -1.70 -4.99
C ALA A 105 1.87 -2.19 -3.58
N ALA A 106 1.87 -3.51 -3.40
CA ALA A 106 2.27 -4.18 -2.17
C ALA A 106 3.60 -4.93 -2.37
N ASP A 107 3.98 -5.82 -1.45
CA ASP A 107 5.27 -6.51 -1.51
C ASP A 107 5.45 -7.28 -2.84
N TYR A 108 4.38 -7.91 -3.35
CA TYR A 108 4.44 -8.81 -4.53
C TYR A 108 3.27 -8.73 -5.52
N HIS A 109 2.31 -7.82 -5.30
CA HIS A 109 1.12 -7.66 -6.14
C HIS A 109 0.77 -6.19 -6.29
N ALA A 110 -0.04 -5.89 -7.31
CA ALA A 110 -0.55 -4.54 -7.53
C ALA A 110 -2.05 -4.57 -7.82
N LEU A 111 -2.68 -3.45 -7.51
CA LEU A 111 -4.09 -3.19 -7.75
C LEU A 111 -4.24 -1.91 -8.58
N ALA A 112 -5.30 -1.86 -9.39
CA ALA A 112 -5.74 -0.67 -10.10
C ALA A 112 -7.24 -0.43 -9.87
N LEU A 113 -7.60 0.83 -9.64
CA LEU A 113 -8.98 1.31 -9.61
C LEU A 113 -9.27 1.99 -10.95
N ARG A 114 -10.32 1.55 -11.63
CA ARG A 114 -10.82 2.23 -12.83
C ARG A 114 -11.87 3.29 -12.48
N SER A 115 -12.06 4.23 -13.38
CA SER A 115 -13.03 5.34 -13.25
C SER A 115 -14.49 4.87 -13.09
N ASP A 116 -14.80 3.65 -13.54
CA ASP A 116 -16.10 3.00 -13.37
C ASP A 116 -16.30 2.37 -11.97
N GLY A 117 -15.31 2.53 -11.06
CA GLY A 117 -15.35 1.99 -9.71
C GLY A 117 -15.02 0.51 -9.61
N THR A 118 -14.55 -0.12 -10.69
CA THR A 118 -14.07 -1.52 -10.69
C THR A 118 -12.60 -1.61 -10.27
N VAL A 119 -12.26 -2.73 -9.62
CA VAL A 119 -10.90 -3.01 -9.15
C VAL A 119 -10.31 -4.19 -9.92
N TRP A 120 -9.03 -4.06 -10.25
CA TRP A 120 -8.24 -5.06 -10.97
C TRP A 120 -6.98 -5.37 -10.18
N GLY A 121 -6.57 -6.65 -10.16
CA GLY A 121 -5.35 -7.10 -9.49
C GLY A 121 -4.48 -7.99 -10.37
N TRP A 122 -3.17 -7.96 -10.13
CA TRP A 122 -2.18 -8.85 -10.74
C TRP A 122 -0.95 -9.04 -9.85
N GLY A 123 -0.08 -9.98 -10.24
CA GLY A 123 1.08 -10.40 -9.46
C GLY A 123 0.79 -11.63 -8.61
N TYR A 124 1.48 -11.73 -7.48
CA TYR A 124 1.38 -12.88 -6.57
C TYR A 124 -0.03 -13.03 -5.97
N ASN A 125 -0.48 -14.27 -5.76
CA ASN A 125 -1.80 -14.56 -5.21
C ASN A 125 -1.87 -15.77 -4.26
N TYR A 126 -0.75 -16.31 -3.76
CA TYR A 126 -0.85 -17.53 -2.93
C TYR A 126 -1.54 -17.29 -1.57
N SER A 127 -1.74 -16.03 -1.19
CA SER A 127 -2.52 -15.63 -0.01
C SER A 127 -3.87 -15.02 -0.38
N GLY A 128 -4.34 -15.16 -1.62
CA GLY A 128 -5.64 -14.63 -2.05
C GLY A 128 -5.69 -13.10 -2.21
N GLN A 129 -4.56 -12.40 -2.22
CA GLN A 129 -4.48 -10.93 -2.28
C GLN A 129 -5.01 -10.30 -3.58
N LEU A 130 -5.28 -11.09 -4.62
CA LEU A 130 -5.97 -10.63 -5.83
C LEU A 130 -7.49 -10.69 -5.70
N GLY A 131 -8.04 -11.34 -4.66
CA GLY A 131 -9.46 -11.29 -4.34
C GLY A 131 -10.37 -12.00 -5.35
N ASP A 132 -9.81 -12.85 -6.20
CA ASP A 132 -10.48 -13.47 -7.34
C ASP A 132 -10.94 -14.91 -7.08
N ASP A 133 -11.03 -15.29 -5.79
CA ASP A 133 -11.34 -16.65 -5.33
C ASP A 133 -10.37 -17.73 -5.86
N SER A 134 -9.17 -17.29 -6.25
CA SER A 134 -8.08 -18.17 -6.67
C SER A 134 -6.84 -17.97 -5.78
N ILE A 135 -5.87 -18.86 -5.97
CA ILE A 135 -4.55 -18.76 -5.33
C ILE A 135 -3.40 -18.74 -6.36
N SER A 136 -3.72 -18.57 -7.64
CA SER A 136 -2.70 -18.54 -8.70
C SER A 136 -2.27 -17.11 -8.96
N PHE A 137 -0.96 -16.88 -9.06
CA PHE A 137 -0.45 -15.58 -9.48
C PHE A 137 -0.96 -15.26 -10.89
N ARG A 138 -1.08 -13.96 -11.21
CA ARG A 138 -1.55 -13.49 -12.51
C ARG A 138 -0.52 -12.55 -13.15
N PRO A 139 0.06 -12.90 -14.30
CA PRO A 139 0.97 -12.00 -15.02
C PRO A 139 0.23 -10.93 -15.83
N THR A 140 -1.10 -10.93 -15.81
CA THR A 140 -1.95 -9.89 -16.41
C THR A 140 -3.03 -9.48 -15.41
N PRO A 141 -3.47 -8.22 -15.44
CA PRO A 141 -4.61 -7.74 -14.66
C PRO A 141 -5.87 -8.58 -14.86
N ALA A 142 -6.53 -8.89 -13.75
CA ALA A 142 -7.85 -9.48 -13.73
C ALA A 142 -8.78 -8.67 -12.84
N ARG A 143 -10.04 -8.56 -13.27
CA ARG A 143 -11.08 -7.88 -12.51
C ARG A 143 -11.43 -8.70 -11.27
N ILE A 144 -11.61 -7.99 -10.16
CA ILE A 144 -12.13 -8.55 -8.91
C ILE A 144 -13.66 -8.49 -8.99
N GLU A 145 -14.29 -9.65 -9.21
CA GLU A 145 -15.74 -9.73 -9.37
C GLU A 145 -16.48 -9.48 -8.04
N GLY A 146 -17.66 -8.86 -8.12
CA GLY A 146 -18.47 -8.52 -6.94
C GLY A 146 -18.02 -7.28 -6.16
N LEU A 147 -16.82 -6.73 -6.43
CA LEU A 147 -16.34 -5.49 -5.84
C LEU A 147 -16.64 -4.29 -6.77
N THR A 148 -17.58 -3.44 -6.35
CA THR A 148 -18.04 -2.28 -7.11
C THR A 148 -18.13 -1.05 -6.23
N GLU A 149 -18.26 0.12 -6.88
CA GLU A 149 -18.39 1.42 -6.21
C GLU A 149 -17.19 1.72 -5.31
N VAL A 150 -15.99 1.35 -5.74
CA VAL A 150 -14.75 1.64 -5.00
C VAL A 150 -14.29 3.05 -5.30
N MET A 151 -13.87 3.78 -4.27
CA MET A 151 -13.33 5.14 -4.39
C MET A 151 -11.83 5.24 -4.05
N ALA A 152 -11.30 4.29 -3.28
CA ALA A 152 -9.88 4.26 -2.93
C ALA A 152 -9.39 2.84 -2.65
N LEU A 153 -8.10 2.62 -2.92
CA LEU A 153 -7.38 1.37 -2.68
C LEU A 153 -6.19 1.62 -1.76
N SER A 154 -5.81 0.59 -1.01
CA SER A 154 -4.52 0.53 -0.33
C SER A 154 -4.08 -0.92 -0.21
N ALA A 155 -2.79 -1.19 -0.37
CA ALA A 155 -2.23 -2.53 -0.27
C ALA A 155 -0.81 -2.44 0.29
N ASP A 156 -0.43 -3.38 1.14
CA ASP A 156 0.93 -3.57 1.67
C ASP A 156 1.06 -5.04 2.11
N GLY A 157 2.28 -5.55 2.16
CA GLY A 157 2.58 -6.95 2.48
C GLY A 157 1.80 -7.89 1.57
N LEU A 158 0.92 -8.69 2.18
CA LEU A 158 0.12 -9.71 1.51
C LEU A 158 -1.39 -9.45 1.57
N HIS A 159 -1.82 -8.21 1.86
CA HIS A 159 -3.24 -7.87 1.92
C HIS A 159 -3.59 -6.62 1.12
N SER A 160 -4.88 -6.54 0.84
CA SER A 160 -5.49 -5.57 -0.07
C SER A 160 -6.74 -5.01 0.57
N LEU A 161 -6.94 -3.70 0.42
CA LEU A 161 -8.04 -2.97 1.03
C LEU A 161 -8.73 -2.09 -0.02
N ALA A 162 -10.05 -1.99 0.07
CA ALA A 162 -10.85 -1.08 -0.74
C ALA A 162 -11.82 -0.28 0.14
N LEU A 163 -11.88 1.03 -0.09
CA LEU A 163 -12.90 1.92 0.45
C LEU A 163 -14.00 2.11 -0.60
N ARG A 164 -15.23 1.78 -0.23
CA ARG A 164 -16.42 1.96 -1.09
C ARG A 164 -17.04 3.34 -0.92
N LEU A 165 -17.81 3.77 -1.92
CA LEU A 165 -18.51 5.06 -1.97
C LEU A 165 -19.46 5.27 -0.78
N ASP A 166 -20.03 4.19 -0.24
CA ASP A 166 -20.91 4.21 0.95
C ASP A 166 -20.15 4.33 2.29
N GLY A 167 -18.81 4.46 2.25
CA GLY A 167 -17.97 4.59 3.44
C GLY A 167 -17.72 3.27 4.16
N THR A 168 -18.03 2.12 3.54
CA THR A 168 -17.65 0.77 4.02
C THR A 168 -16.29 0.34 3.49
N VAL A 169 -15.66 -0.61 4.19
CA VAL A 169 -14.32 -1.13 3.84
C VAL A 169 -14.39 -2.61 3.53
N GLN A 170 -13.71 -3.02 2.47
CA GLN A 170 -13.48 -4.41 2.09
C GLN A 170 -12.00 -4.75 2.30
N ALA A 171 -11.71 -5.94 2.79
CA ALA A 171 -10.35 -6.44 2.97
C ALA A 171 -10.23 -7.88 2.46
N TRP A 172 -9.10 -8.20 1.84
CA TRP A 172 -8.78 -9.54 1.36
C TRP A 172 -7.25 -9.77 1.34
N GLY A 173 -6.84 -11.01 1.08
CA GLY A 173 -5.46 -11.46 1.26
C GLY A 173 -5.20 -12.02 2.67
N ASP A 174 -3.95 -11.96 3.11
CA ASP A 174 -3.53 -12.29 4.48
C ASP A 174 -3.71 -11.07 5.42
N ILE A 175 -4.93 -10.95 5.96
CA ILE A 175 -5.38 -9.78 6.74
C ILE A 175 -4.96 -9.80 8.22
N HIS A 176 -4.27 -10.84 8.70
CA HIS A 176 -3.77 -10.90 10.09
C HIS A 176 -2.28 -11.20 10.21
N GLY A 177 -1.61 -11.60 9.13
CA GLY A 177 -0.18 -11.91 9.11
C GLY A 177 0.13 -13.29 9.70
N GLU A 178 1.16 -13.96 9.16
CA GLU A 178 1.65 -15.25 9.67
C GLU A 178 3.08 -15.25 10.27
N TYR A 179 3.34 -16.33 11.02
CA TYR A 179 4.57 -16.92 11.58
C TYR A 179 5.19 -16.39 12.88
N LEU A 180 5.05 -15.13 13.29
CA LEU A 180 5.74 -14.65 14.51
C LEU A 180 4.89 -14.64 15.79
N SER A 181 3.55 -14.63 15.72
CA SER A 181 2.66 -14.57 16.90
C SER A 181 2.01 -15.90 17.31
N GLY A 182 2.00 -16.92 16.43
CA GLY A 182 1.33 -18.20 16.70
C GLY A 182 -0.21 -18.13 16.72
N GLY A 183 -0.81 -17.03 16.26
CA GLY A 183 -2.26 -16.89 16.07
C GLY A 183 -2.75 -17.57 14.78
N PRO A 184 -4.06 -17.85 14.63
CA PRO A 184 -4.61 -18.42 13.42
C PRO A 184 -4.64 -17.38 12.29
N SER A 185 -4.09 -17.77 11.14
CA SER A 185 -4.18 -17.01 9.89
C SER A 185 -5.63 -16.96 9.42
N VAL A 186 -6.14 -15.77 9.14
CA VAL A 186 -7.39 -15.63 8.39
C VAL A 186 -7.02 -15.08 7.02
N ILE A 187 -6.97 -16.00 6.05
CA ILE A 187 -6.83 -15.65 4.64
C ILE A 187 -8.24 -15.45 4.06
N GLN A 188 -8.42 -14.34 3.37
CA GLN A 188 -9.65 -14.00 2.67
C GLN A 188 -9.35 -14.00 1.16
N TYR A 189 -9.87 -14.97 0.43
CA TYR A 189 -9.58 -15.14 -1.01
C TYR A 189 -10.42 -14.23 -1.92
N PHE A 190 -11.38 -13.50 -1.35
CA PHE A 190 -12.23 -12.54 -2.03
C PHE A 190 -12.48 -11.33 -1.09
N PRO A 191 -12.87 -10.17 -1.64
CA PRO A 191 -13.21 -8.98 -0.84
C PRO A 191 -14.27 -9.28 0.22
N THR A 192 -13.90 -9.15 1.48
CA THR A 192 -14.78 -9.40 2.62
C THR A 192 -15.02 -8.10 3.40
N PRO A 193 -16.28 -7.77 3.76
CA PRO A 193 -16.58 -6.55 4.50
C PRO A 193 -15.93 -6.55 5.88
N VAL A 194 -15.27 -5.45 6.24
CA VAL A 194 -14.71 -5.28 7.59
C VAL A 194 -15.82 -4.83 8.54
N PRO A 195 -16.24 -5.64 9.52
CA PRO A 195 -17.42 -5.34 10.33
C PRO A 195 -17.24 -4.09 11.21
N GLY A 196 -18.31 -3.32 11.36
CA GLY A 196 -18.35 -2.17 12.28
C GLY A 196 -17.70 -0.89 11.75
N LEU A 197 -17.11 -0.89 10.55
CA LEU A 197 -16.61 0.31 9.90
C LEU A 197 -17.65 0.93 8.97
N THR A 198 -17.98 2.18 9.24
CA THR A 198 -18.88 3.03 8.44
C THR A 198 -18.36 4.45 8.45
N ASN A 199 -18.76 5.26 7.46
CA ASN A 199 -18.32 6.65 7.31
C ASN A 199 -16.79 6.79 7.26
N VAL A 200 -16.10 5.83 6.65
CA VAL A 200 -14.66 5.90 6.42
C VAL A 200 -14.38 6.88 5.28
N VAL A 201 -13.36 7.73 5.45
CA VAL A 201 -12.93 8.74 4.47
C VAL A 201 -11.47 8.56 4.04
N THR A 202 -10.69 7.75 4.77
CA THR A 202 -9.31 7.42 4.40
C THR A 202 -9.00 6.00 4.86
N LEU A 203 -8.23 5.28 4.06
CA LEU A 203 -7.81 3.90 4.28
C LEU A 203 -6.32 3.78 3.97
N VAL A 204 -5.55 3.20 4.87
CA VAL A 204 -4.12 2.90 4.65
C VAL A 204 -3.79 1.49 5.13
N ALA A 205 -3.04 0.76 4.32
CA ALA A 205 -2.39 -0.50 4.66
C ALA A 205 -0.95 -0.22 5.11
N GLY A 206 -0.50 -0.91 6.15
CA GLY A 206 0.90 -1.17 6.43
C GLY A 206 1.13 -2.67 6.43
N GLY A 207 2.36 -3.17 6.27
CA GLY A 207 2.69 -4.60 6.07
C GLY A 207 1.68 -5.69 6.49
N HIS A 208 1.18 -5.68 7.73
CA HIS A 208 0.10 -6.59 8.17
C HIS A 208 -0.94 -5.91 9.08
N HIS A 209 -1.08 -4.59 9.01
CA HIS A 209 -2.09 -3.84 9.75
C HIS A 209 -2.75 -2.80 8.86
N ALA A 210 -3.97 -2.44 9.19
CA ALA A 210 -4.70 -1.41 8.47
C ALA A 210 -5.13 -0.30 9.43
N LEU A 211 -5.24 0.91 8.91
CA LEU A 211 -5.83 2.04 9.60
C LEU A 211 -6.86 2.71 8.71
N VAL A 212 -7.90 3.23 9.36
CA VAL A 212 -8.92 4.06 8.73
C VAL A 212 -9.14 5.34 9.51
N LEU A 213 -9.40 6.42 8.76
CA LEU A 213 -9.94 7.67 9.29
C LEU A 213 -11.43 7.69 9.00
N ARG A 214 -12.24 7.90 10.03
CA ARG A 214 -13.68 8.15 9.88
C ARG A 214 -13.96 9.65 9.77
N SER A 215 -15.10 10.00 9.20
CA SER A 215 -15.53 11.40 9.03
C SER A 215 -15.72 12.15 10.36
N ASP A 216 -15.90 11.44 11.47
CA ASP A 216 -15.93 11.98 12.83
C ASP A 216 -14.53 12.31 13.40
N GLY A 217 -13.47 12.14 12.60
CA GLY A 217 -12.09 12.39 12.97
C GLY A 217 -11.47 11.30 13.85
N THR A 218 -12.14 10.15 14.01
CA THR A 218 -11.60 9.01 14.76
C THR A 218 -10.77 8.09 13.87
N VAL A 219 -9.69 7.56 14.45
CA VAL A 219 -8.80 6.59 13.82
C VAL A 219 -9.07 5.20 14.40
N TRP A 220 -9.21 4.21 13.53
CA TRP A 220 -9.41 2.81 13.88
C TRP A 220 -8.40 1.96 13.12
N GLY A 221 -8.03 0.81 13.68
CA GLY A 221 -7.13 -0.13 13.02
C GLY A 221 -7.38 -1.58 13.41
N TRP A 222 -6.85 -2.49 12.61
CA TRP A 222 -6.90 -3.93 12.85
C TRP A 222 -5.68 -4.62 12.22
N GLY A 223 -5.50 -5.90 12.52
CA GLY A 223 -4.37 -6.72 12.08
C GLY A 223 -3.27 -6.84 13.14
N LEU A 224 -2.05 -7.02 12.66
CA LEU A 224 -0.84 -7.19 13.47
C LEU A 224 -0.63 -5.98 14.40
N ASN A 225 -0.27 -6.24 15.66
CA ASN A 225 -0.03 -5.18 16.63
C ASN A 225 1.13 -5.47 17.59
N ASN A 226 2.00 -6.42 17.28
CA ASN A 226 3.12 -6.77 18.18
C ASN A 226 4.08 -5.60 18.43
N ASN A 227 4.12 -4.64 17.51
CA ASN A 227 4.88 -3.39 17.63
C ASN A 227 4.03 -2.20 18.06
N GLY A 228 2.76 -2.39 18.45
CA GLY A 228 1.88 -1.30 18.87
C GLY A 228 1.38 -0.41 17.72
N GLN A 229 1.51 -0.87 16.47
CA GLN A 229 1.16 -0.15 15.23
C GLN A 229 -0.33 0.22 15.07
N LEU A 230 -1.22 -0.31 15.94
CA LEU A 230 -2.63 0.10 16.00
C LEU A 230 -2.88 1.32 16.88
N GLY A 231 -1.93 1.70 17.75
CA GLY A 231 -2.04 2.92 18.56
C GLY A 231 -3.12 2.88 19.65
N ASP A 232 -3.62 1.69 19.99
CA ASP A 232 -4.64 1.46 21.03
C ASP A 232 -4.04 1.34 22.44
N GLY A 233 -2.72 1.48 22.58
CA GLY A 233 -2.00 1.34 23.83
C GLY A 233 -1.65 -0.10 24.20
N THR A 234 -1.85 -1.05 23.29
CA THR A 234 -1.55 -2.47 23.49
C THR A 234 -0.53 -2.96 22.48
N ARG A 235 -0.15 -4.25 22.58
CA ARG A 235 0.82 -4.90 21.68
C ARG A 235 0.39 -6.30 21.24
N PHE A 236 -0.90 -6.54 21.16
CA PHE A 236 -1.44 -7.82 20.70
C PHE A 236 -2.40 -7.56 19.55
N GLU A 237 -2.35 -8.46 18.58
CA GLU A 237 -3.12 -8.41 17.33
C GLU A 237 -4.61 -8.17 17.58
N ARG A 238 -5.26 -7.56 16.58
CA ARG A 238 -6.70 -7.34 16.60
C ARG A 238 -7.36 -7.88 15.34
N PRO A 239 -8.20 -8.92 15.46
CA PRO A 239 -8.89 -9.45 14.30
C PRO A 239 -10.04 -8.56 13.82
N ALA A 240 -10.45 -7.59 14.65
CA ALA A 240 -11.51 -6.63 14.35
C ALA A 240 -11.04 -5.20 14.65
N PRO A 241 -11.67 -4.18 14.03
CA PRO A 241 -11.33 -2.78 14.26
C PRO A 241 -11.31 -2.39 15.74
N VAL A 242 -10.21 -1.79 16.17
CA VAL A 242 -10.05 -1.14 17.47
C VAL A 242 -9.73 0.34 17.28
N ARG A 243 -10.26 1.18 18.17
CA ARG A 243 -10.02 2.62 18.12
C ARG A 243 -8.62 2.96 18.65
N SER A 244 -7.86 3.74 17.90
CA SER A 244 -6.59 4.32 18.35
C SER A 244 -6.83 5.43 19.38
N THR A 245 -5.88 5.65 20.28
CA THR A 245 -6.00 6.64 21.37
C THR A 245 -5.34 7.97 21.02
N GLY A 246 -5.92 9.09 21.48
CA GLY A 246 -5.25 10.41 21.42
C GLY A 246 -5.11 11.06 20.03
N LEU A 247 -5.88 10.61 19.03
CA LEU A 247 -5.81 11.02 17.62
C LEU A 247 -7.00 11.85 17.10
N LEU A 248 -7.75 12.52 17.99
CA LEU A 248 -8.80 13.43 17.53
C LEU A 248 -8.22 14.57 16.69
N GLY A 249 -8.93 14.94 15.62
CA GLY A 249 -8.50 15.99 14.69
C GLY A 249 -7.44 15.54 13.69
N THR A 250 -7.36 14.23 13.39
CA THR A 250 -6.52 13.68 12.32
C THR A 250 -7.04 14.10 10.95
N ALA A 251 -6.15 14.57 10.07
CA ALA A 251 -6.42 14.96 8.71
C ALA A 251 -5.96 13.91 7.69
N LEU A 252 -4.78 13.31 7.90
CA LEU A 252 -4.22 12.27 7.03
C LEU A 252 -3.61 11.15 7.86
N LEU A 253 -3.58 9.96 7.26
CA LEU A 253 -2.91 8.78 7.79
C LEU A 253 -1.83 8.33 6.81
N ALA A 254 -0.77 7.73 7.35
CA ALA A 254 0.20 6.94 6.59
C ALA A 254 0.62 5.74 7.44
N ALA A 255 1.05 4.68 6.78
CA ALA A 255 1.60 3.51 7.44
C ALA A 255 2.88 3.10 6.72
N GLY A 256 3.83 2.56 7.48
CA GLY A 256 4.89 1.72 6.94
C GLY A 256 4.73 0.30 7.47
N LYS A 257 5.68 -0.58 7.15
CA LYS A 257 5.59 -2.02 7.45
C LYS A 257 5.20 -2.38 8.89
N TYR A 258 5.69 -1.61 9.88
CA TYR A 258 5.47 -1.87 11.31
C TYR A 258 5.17 -0.61 12.13
N HIS A 259 4.88 0.52 11.47
CA HIS A 259 4.63 1.80 12.13
C HIS A 259 3.58 2.59 11.39
N SER A 260 3.09 3.64 12.05
CA SER A 260 1.94 4.40 11.61
C SER A 260 2.13 5.87 11.96
N LEU A 261 1.63 6.75 11.12
CA LEU A 261 1.72 8.19 11.23
C LEU A 261 0.34 8.82 11.02
N ALA A 262 0.09 9.91 11.73
CA ALA A 262 -1.09 10.73 11.56
C ALA A 262 -0.68 12.20 11.48
N LEU A 263 -1.09 12.88 10.41
CA LEU A 263 -1.03 14.34 10.33
C LEU A 263 -2.32 14.89 10.92
N ARG A 264 -2.22 15.77 11.92
CA ARG A 264 -3.37 16.47 12.48
C ARG A 264 -3.71 17.70 11.65
N THR A 265 -4.97 18.12 11.72
CA THR A 265 -5.47 19.38 11.15
C THR A 265 -4.71 20.62 11.62
N SER A 266 -4.05 20.56 12.78
CA SER A 266 -3.15 21.59 13.30
C SER A 266 -1.77 21.64 12.64
N GLY A 267 -1.46 20.69 11.75
CA GLY A 267 -0.14 20.52 11.13
C GLY A 267 0.86 19.69 11.95
N SER A 268 0.52 19.30 13.18
CA SER A 268 1.40 18.43 13.98
C SER A 268 1.32 16.97 13.53
N VAL A 269 2.44 16.26 13.51
CA VAL A 269 2.51 14.83 13.21
C VAL A 269 2.50 14.03 14.52
N SER A 270 1.80 12.90 14.53
CA SER A 270 1.91 11.87 15.56
C SER A 270 2.38 10.57 14.93
N GLY A 271 3.25 9.84 15.62
CA GLY A 271 3.73 8.53 15.17
C GLY A 271 3.64 7.47 16.26
N TRP A 272 3.52 6.20 15.85
CA TRP A 272 3.48 5.04 16.72
C TRP A 272 3.88 3.76 15.97
N GLY A 273 4.15 2.68 16.70
CA GLY A 273 4.61 1.41 16.16
C GLY A 273 6.08 1.10 16.49
N SER A 274 6.70 0.32 15.62
CA SER A 274 8.13 0.00 15.69
C SER A 274 8.99 1.25 15.47
N ASN A 275 9.93 1.49 16.37
CA ASN A 275 10.83 2.65 16.32
C ASN A 275 12.30 2.27 16.47
N TYR A 276 12.67 1.00 16.28
CA TYR A 276 14.07 0.55 16.47
C TYR A 276 15.05 1.23 15.49
N MET A 277 14.54 1.70 14.35
CA MET A 277 15.29 2.46 13.35
C MET A 277 14.94 3.96 13.35
N GLY A 278 14.23 4.46 14.37
CA GLY A 278 13.81 5.86 14.46
C GLY A 278 12.63 6.25 13.56
N ALA A 279 11.88 5.28 13.02
CA ALA A 279 10.79 5.52 12.05
C ALA A 279 9.62 6.36 12.60
N VAL A 280 9.43 6.41 13.93
CA VAL A 280 8.42 7.29 14.56
C VAL A 280 8.91 8.74 14.63
N GLY A 281 10.22 8.97 14.64
CA GLY A 281 10.81 10.31 14.65
C GLY A 281 10.76 11.03 16.00
N ASP A 282 10.39 10.36 17.08
CA ASP A 282 10.30 10.97 18.44
C ASP A 282 11.65 11.08 19.18
N GLY A 283 12.76 10.75 18.50
CA GLY A 283 14.11 10.72 19.09
C GLY A 283 14.39 9.52 20.00
N THR A 284 13.49 8.55 20.09
CA THR A 284 13.68 7.31 20.87
C THR A 284 13.94 6.10 19.97
N ALA A 285 14.33 4.98 20.58
CA ALA A 285 14.58 3.71 19.88
C ALA A 285 13.84 2.54 20.57
N ARG A 286 12.52 2.67 20.74
CA ARG A 286 11.66 1.69 21.42
C ARG A 286 10.28 1.63 20.80
N ILE A 287 9.59 0.49 20.93
CA ILE A 287 8.19 0.37 20.52
C ILE A 287 7.32 1.44 21.19
N ILE A 288 6.49 2.12 20.38
CA ILE A 288 5.54 3.15 20.80
C ILE A 288 4.12 2.64 20.56
N ALA A 289 3.44 2.15 21.59
CA ALA A 289 2.08 1.59 21.44
C ALA A 289 0.94 2.62 21.51
N ARG A 290 1.26 3.87 21.88
CA ARG A 290 0.32 5.00 21.89
C ARG A 290 0.88 6.12 21.01
N PRO A 291 0.07 6.76 20.16
CA PRO A 291 0.51 7.89 19.35
C PRO A 291 1.23 8.95 20.17
N VAL A 292 2.46 9.26 19.79
CA VAL A 292 3.25 10.36 20.36
C VAL A 292 3.44 11.45 19.33
N ARG A 293 3.55 12.69 19.78
CA ARG A 293 3.85 13.82 18.89
C ARG A 293 5.30 13.70 18.41
N VAL A 294 5.49 13.88 17.10
CA VAL A 294 6.81 14.03 16.49
C VAL A 294 7.23 15.50 16.65
N PRO A 295 8.41 15.77 17.22
CA PRO A 295 8.90 17.14 17.47
C PRO A 295 9.14 17.94 16.20
#